data_AF-A0A7S3MY72-F1
#
_entry.id   AF-A0A7S3MY72-F1
#
_cell.length_a   1.000
_cell.length_b   1.000
_cell.length_c   1.000
_cell.angle_alpha   90.00
_cell.angle_beta   90.00
_cell.angle_gamma   90.00
#
_symmetry.space_group_name_H-M   'P 1'
#
loop_
_entity.id
_entity.type
_entity.pdbx_description
1 polymer ?
#
loop_
_entity_poly.entity_id
_entity_poly.type
_entity_poly.pdbx_seq_one_letter_code
_entity_poly.pdbx_strand_id
1 'polypeptide(L)'
;NNSALTFYTPSIRKRFVKAMLSEAIEMQYFDVASEFASTFLSTILKFDSLPCLDMFVASFGTNFMKYEARIHLMSILIPLIGRKESESLCQTLAEALSEPAESSIYRFSINPLKVALMLFKLADDLCEKYQQLEFLTNGLKVTLKEQMLKIMGTFHSHREIIPVIESIDFLGNDCFWY
;
A
#
# COMPACT_ATOMS: atom_id res chain seq x y z
N ASN A 1 -14.47 15.92 40.04
CA ASN A 1 -13.35 15.63 39.13
C ASN A 1 -13.71 14.49 38.19
N ASN A 2 -13.70 14.81 36.90
CA ASN A 2 -13.69 13.92 35.72
C ASN A 2 -14.93 13.07 35.41
N SER A 3 -16.03 13.74 35.10
CA SER A 3 -17.14 13.21 34.30
C SER A 3 -17.12 13.78 32.87
N ALA A 4 -15.96 13.70 32.20
CA ALA A 4 -15.77 14.12 30.81
C ALA A 4 -15.31 12.95 29.94
N LEU A 5 -15.97 11.79 30.09
CA LEU A 5 -16.00 10.77 29.04
C LEU A 5 -17.25 11.06 28.21
N THR A 6 -17.15 12.08 27.37
CA THR A 6 -18.15 12.40 26.35
C THR A 6 -18.32 11.16 25.47
N PHE A 7 -19.49 10.53 25.58
CA PHE A 7 -19.98 9.56 24.60
C PHE A 7 -20.04 10.27 23.24
N TYR A 8 -18.97 10.18 22.45
CA TYR A 8 -19.05 10.56 21.05
C TYR A 8 -20.09 9.67 20.40
N THR A 9 -21.15 10.26 19.86
CA THR A 9 -22.12 9.51 19.07
C THR A 9 -21.37 8.79 17.94
N PRO A 10 -21.73 7.54 17.60
CA PRO A 10 -21.04 6.77 16.55
C PRO A 10 -20.89 7.54 15.22
N SER A 11 -21.80 8.47 14.94
CA SER A 11 -21.77 9.36 13.77
C SER A 11 -20.68 10.43 13.83
N ILE A 12 -20.36 10.99 15.00
CA ILE A 12 -19.25 11.96 15.14
C ILE A 12 -17.92 11.24 14.97
N ARG A 13 -17.75 10.06 15.59
CA ARG A 13 -16.54 9.24 15.42
C ARG A 13 -16.32 8.87 13.96
N LYS A 14 -17.34 8.35 13.25
CA LYS A 14 -17.24 8.01 11.81
C LYS A 14 -16.81 9.22 10.98
N ARG A 15 -17.40 10.39 11.21
CA ARG A 15 -17.04 11.63 10.49
C ARG A 15 -15.61 12.10 10.78
N PHE A 16 -15.20 12.09 12.05
CA PHE A 16 -13.84 12.46 12.45
C PHE A 16 -12.80 11.55 11.80
N VAL A 17 -12.97 10.22 11.90
CA VAL A 17 -12.03 9.26 11.32
C VAL A 17 -11.94 9.43 9.80
N LYS A 18 -13.09 9.63 9.12
CA LYS A 18 -13.11 9.86 7.67
C LYS A 18 -12.36 11.14 7.28
N ALA A 19 -12.61 12.25 7.98
CA ALA A 19 -11.95 13.52 7.71
C ALA A 19 -10.44 13.46 7.96
N MET A 20 -10.01 12.89 9.09
CA MET A 20 -8.59 12.77 9.43
C MET A 20 -7.83 11.89 8.44
N LEU A 21 -8.41 10.76 8.03
CA LEU A 21 -7.81 9.89 7.02
C LEU A 21 -7.72 10.59 5.66
N SER A 22 -8.77 11.31 5.26
CA SER A 22 -8.77 12.10 4.03
C SER A 22 -7.65 13.14 4.02
N GLU A 23 -7.56 13.94 5.08
CA GLU A 23 -6.55 14.99 5.21
C GLU A 23 -5.13 14.40 5.17
N ALA A 24 -4.87 13.31 5.91
CA ALA A 24 -3.55 12.69 5.93
C ALA A 24 -3.12 12.16 4.54
N ILE A 25 -4.06 11.65 3.74
CA ILE A 25 -3.81 11.22 2.36
C ILE A 25 -3.57 12.43 1.44
N GLU A 26 -4.37 13.50 1.56
CA GLU A 26 -4.22 14.74 0.81
C GLU A 26 -2.89 15.44 1.07
N MET A 27 -2.44 15.42 2.33
CA MET A 27 -1.12 15.92 2.74
C MET A 27 0.03 14.94 2.42
N GLN A 28 -0.26 13.76 1.86
CA GLN A 28 0.71 12.70 1.55
C GLN A 28 1.48 12.17 2.77
N TYR A 29 0.89 12.25 3.96
CA TYR A 29 1.42 11.66 5.20
C TYR A 29 1.04 10.18 5.30
N PHE A 30 1.52 9.38 4.35
CA PHE A 30 1.09 7.99 4.19
C PHE A 30 1.46 7.08 5.36
N ASP A 31 2.58 7.35 6.05
CA ASP A 31 2.96 6.68 7.29
C ASP A 31 1.95 6.94 8.41
N VAL A 32 1.59 8.20 8.62
CA VAL A 32 0.57 8.60 9.60
C VAL A 32 -0.80 8.04 9.23
N ALA A 33 -1.18 8.13 7.95
CA ALA A 33 -2.44 7.61 7.45
C ALA A 33 -2.54 6.09 7.62
N SER A 34 -1.45 5.37 7.36
CA SER A 34 -1.30 3.94 7.58
C SER A 34 -1.53 3.55 9.04
N GLU A 35 -0.81 4.17 9.98
CA GLU A 35 -0.93 3.89 11.41
C GLU A 35 -2.33 4.22 11.93
N PHE A 36 -2.86 5.36 11.50
CA PHE A 36 -4.22 5.79 11.82
C PHE A 36 -5.25 4.79 11.27
N ALA A 37 -5.08 4.32 10.04
CA ALA A 37 -5.99 3.38 9.41
C ALA A 37 -5.99 2.01 10.12
N SER A 38 -4.82 1.51 10.52
CA SER A 38 -4.72 0.30 11.34
C SER A 38 -5.44 0.46 12.69
N THR A 39 -5.28 1.61 13.35
CA THR A 39 -5.91 1.90 14.65
C THR A 39 -7.45 1.98 14.55
N PHE A 40 -7.96 2.57 13.48
CA PHE A 40 -9.40 2.83 13.29
C PHE A 40 -10.07 1.90 12.28
N LEU A 41 -9.46 0.77 11.93
CA LEU A 41 -9.91 -0.16 10.90
C LEU A 41 -11.41 -0.49 11.01
N SER A 42 -11.86 -0.88 12.21
CA SER A 42 -13.27 -1.23 12.45
C SER A 42 -14.27 -0.10 12.17
N THR A 43 -13.83 1.16 12.24
CA THR A 43 -14.63 2.34 11.89
C THR A 43 -14.54 2.63 10.39
N ILE A 44 -13.35 2.48 9.80
CA ILE A 44 -13.07 2.70 8.38
C ILE A 44 -13.87 1.73 7.50
N LEU A 45 -13.95 0.45 7.89
CA LEU A 45 -14.75 -0.55 7.17
C LEU A 45 -16.26 -0.25 7.15
N LYS A 46 -16.73 0.75 7.89
CA LYS A 46 -18.12 1.22 7.88
C LYS A 46 -18.32 2.41 6.94
N PHE A 47 -17.29 2.84 6.21
CA PHE A 47 -17.38 3.94 5.26
C PHE A 47 -18.03 3.44 3.97
N ASP A 48 -18.90 4.28 3.42
CA ASP A 48 -19.54 4.00 2.14
C ASP A 48 -18.61 4.35 0.96
N SER A 49 -17.72 5.32 1.18
CA SER A 49 -16.67 5.76 0.26
C SER A 49 -15.67 6.67 0.97
N LEU A 50 -14.52 6.90 0.36
CA LEU A 50 -13.51 7.85 0.81
C LEU A 50 -13.15 8.82 -0.35
N PRO A 51 -13.41 10.15 -0.22
CA PRO A 51 -13.30 11.10 -1.34
C PRO A 51 -11.90 11.23 -1.97
N CYS A 52 -10.85 10.97 -1.21
CA CYS A 52 -9.46 11.14 -1.65
C CYS A 52 -8.86 9.90 -2.33
N LEU A 53 -9.66 8.85 -2.57
CA LEU A 53 -9.16 7.58 -3.13
C LEU A 53 -8.57 7.72 -4.53
N ASP A 54 -9.19 8.48 -5.42
CA ASP A 54 -8.69 8.67 -6.79
C ASP A 54 -7.28 9.30 -6.77
N MET A 55 -7.11 10.35 -5.97
CA MET A 55 -5.81 11.01 -5.79
C MET A 55 -4.81 10.10 -5.07
N PHE A 56 -5.26 9.30 -4.11
CA PHE A 56 -4.40 8.30 -3.47
C PHE A 56 -3.88 7.26 -4.47
N VAL A 57 -4.74 6.74 -5.34
CA VAL A 57 -4.35 5.81 -6.42
C VAL A 57 -3.35 6.47 -7.36
N ALA A 58 -3.63 7.70 -7.82
CA ALA A 58 -2.72 8.44 -8.70
C ALA A 58 -1.35 8.72 -8.06
N SER A 59 -1.27 8.77 -6.72
CA SER A 59 0.00 8.98 -6.01
C SER A 59 1.02 7.86 -6.25
N PHE A 60 0.57 6.63 -6.59
CA PHE A 60 1.46 5.49 -6.87
C PHE A 60 2.38 5.70 -8.07
N GLY A 61 1.98 6.54 -9.04
CA GLY A 61 2.76 6.84 -10.24
C GLY A 61 3.51 8.17 -10.20
N THR A 62 3.28 9.03 -9.20
CA THR A 62 3.78 10.41 -9.20
C THR A 62 4.74 10.73 -8.06
N ASN A 63 4.77 9.92 -7.01
CA ASN A 63 5.69 10.04 -5.88
C ASN A 63 6.30 8.67 -5.60
N PHE A 64 7.61 8.55 -5.33
CA PHE A 64 8.27 7.28 -4.99
C PHE A 64 8.75 7.19 -3.53
N MET A 65 8.50 8.24 -2.73
CA MET A 65 8.83 8.26 -1.31
C MET A 65 7.83 7.42 -0.50
N LYS A 66 8.30 6.80 0.60
CA LYS A 66 7.46 6.04 1.54
C LYS A 66 6.52 5.01 0.87
N TYR A 67 7.02 4.29 -0.14
CA TYR A 67 6.22 3.37 -0.95
C TYR A 67 5.63 2.23 -0.10
N GLU A 68 6.37 1.72 0.89
CA GLU A 68 5.90 0.68 1.84
C GLU A 68 4.63 1.12 2.59
N ALA A 69 4.64 2.33 3.15
CA ALA A 69 3.49 2.88 3.87
C ALA A 69 2.27 3.05 2.96
N ARG A 70 2.47 3.38 1.68
CA ARG A 70 1.39 3.47 0.70
C ARG A 70 0.80 2.12 0.34
N ILE A 71 1.65 1.12 0.10
CA ILE A 71 1.18 -0.23 -0.20
C ILE A 71 0.33 -0.74 0.97
N HIS A 72 0.83 -0.59 2.20
CA HIS A 72 0.09 -1.02 3.38
C HIS A 72 -1.22 -0.26 3.58
N LEU A 73 -1.20 1.07 3.42
CA LEU A 73 -2.43 1.86 3.46
C LEU A 73 -3.42 1.39 2.40
N MET A 74 -2.97 1.11 1.17
CA MET A 74 -3.83 0.57 0.12
C MET A 74 -4.39 -0.80 0.50
N SER A 75 -3.59 -1.71 1.05
CA SER A 75 -4.08 -3.02 1.54
C SER A 75 -5.21 -2.87 2.58
N ILE A 76 -5.12 -1.87 3.46
CA ILE A 76 -6.20 -1.54 4.41
C ILE A 76 -7.44 -0.98 3.70
N LEU A 77 -7.24 -0.17 2.66
CA LEU A 77 -8.31 0.53 1.94
C LEU A 77 -8.90 -0.28 0.78
N ILE A 78 -8.34 -1.44 0.42
CA ILE A 78 -8.87 -2.36 -0.59
C ILE A 78 -10.38 -2.57 -0.41
N PRO A 79 -10.94 -2.82 0.81
CA PRO A 79 -12.38 -2.98 1.00
C PRO A 79 -13.23 -1.78 0.54
N LEU A 80 -12.67 -0.57 0.54
CA LEU A 80 -13.37 0.69 0.25
C LEU A 80 -13.25 1.16 -1.19
N ILE A 81 -12.26 0.68 -1.95
CA ILE A 81 -12.14 1.05 -3.37
C ILE A 81 -13.20 0.33 -4.20
N GLY A 82 -13.61 0.93 -5.31
CA GLY A 82 -14.45 0.29 -6.31
C GLY A 82 -13.62 -0.44 -7.36
N ARG A 83 -14.32 -1.04 -8.32
CA ARG A 83 -13.67 -1.72 -9.46
C ARG A 83 -12.84 -0.74 -10.29
N LYS A 84 -13.38 0.46 -10.56
CA LYS A 84 -12.73 1.46 -11.41
C LYS A 84 -11.40 1.93 -10.80
N GLU A 85 -11.40 2.21 -9.50
CA GLU A 85 -10.23 2.61 -8.74
C GLU A 85 -9.19 1.47 -8.70
N SER A 86 -9.64 0.22 -8.61
CA SER A 86 -8.76 -0.97 -8.65
C SER A 86 -8.12 -1.18 -10.03
N GLU A 87 -8.89 -0.99 -11.12
CA GLU A 87 -8.36 -0.98 -12.49
C GLU A 87 -7.33 0.14 -12.69
N SER A 88 -7.65 1.35 -12.22
CA SER A 88 -6.75 2.50 -12.27
C SER A 88 -5.47 2.22 -11.50
N LEU A 89 -5.56 1.63 -10.30
CA LEU A 89 -4.39 1.26 -9.50
C LEU A 89 -3.51 0.25 -10.25
N CYS A 90 -4.10 -0.78 -10.86
CA CYS A 90 -3.33 -1.77 -11.61
C CYS A 90 -2.58 -1.12 -12.79
N GLN A 91 -3.23 -0.20 -13.50
CA GLN A 91 -2.61 0.53 -14.62
C GLN A 91 -1.49 1.45 -14.12
N THR A 92 -1.72 2.23 -13.07
CA THR A 92 -0.71 3.11 -12.47
C THR A 92 0.51 2.32 -11.97
N LEU A 93 0.30 1.15 -11.37
CA LEU A 93 1.40 0.27 -10.96
C LEU A 93 2.16 -0.28 -12.16
N ALA A 94 1.46 -0.70 -13.22
CA ALA A 94 2.11 -1.22 -14.43
C ALA A 94 3.01 -0.17 -15.08
N GLU A 95 2.53 1.08 -15.17
CA GLU A 95 3.30 2.23 -15.64
C GLU A 95 4.51 2.50 -14.74
N ALA A 96 4.31 2.59 -13.43
CA ALA A 96 5.39 2.85 -12.47
C ALA A 96 6.48 1.75 -12.46
N LEU A 97 6.12 0.50 -12.75
CA LEU A 97 7.04 -0.63 -12.88
C LEU A 97 7.81 -0.63 -14.20
N SER A 98 7.32 0.06 -15.23
CA SER A 98 7.99 0.14 -16.54
C SER A 98 9.11 1.19 -16.61
N GLU A 99 9.19 2.06 -15.59
CA GLU A 99 10.20 3.11 -15.49
C GLU A 99 11.64 2.56 -15.31
N PRO A 100 12.67 3.26 -15.82
CA PRO A 100 14.08 2.92 -15.59
C PRO A 100 14.44 2.93 -14.10
N ALA A 101 15.53 2.25 -13.71
CA ALA A 101 15.95 2.12 -12.30
C ALA A 101 16.06 3.47 -11.56
N GLU A 102 16.56 4.52 -12.23
CA GLU A 102 16.70 5.89 -11.70
C GLU A 102 15.37 6.62 -11.43
N SER A 103 14.27 6.12 -11.98
CA SER A 103 12.91 6.63 -11.77
C SER A 103 11.98 5.53 -11.24
N SER A 104 12.55 4.41 -10.79
CA SER A 104 11.75 3.26 -10.36
C SER A 104 11.21 3.45 -8.95
N ILE A 105 10.12 2.75 -8.66
CA ILE A 105 9.54 2.60 -7.33
C ILE A 105 10.54 2.12 -6.26
N TYR A 106 11.65 1.54 -6.68
CA TYR A 106 12.69 0.99 -5.81
C TYR A 106 13.75 2.02 -5.41
N ARG A 107 13.84 3.16 -6.09
CA ARG A 107 14.93 4.14 -5.93
C ARG A 107 15.17 4.58 -4.50
N PHE A 108 14.09 4.84 -3.76
CA PHE A 108 14.15 5.34 -2.39
C PHE A 108 13.89 4.25 -1.35
N SER A 109 13.78 2.98 -1.79
CA SER A 109 13.55 1.87 -0.90
C SER A 109 14.87 1.37 -0.30
N ILE A 110 14.91 1.29 1.03
CA ILE A 110 16.01 0.63 1.75
C ILE A 110 16.02 -0.87 1.42
N ASN A 111 14.82 -1.45 1.20
CA ASN A 111 14.65 -2.85 0.86
C ASN A 111 13.78 -3.00 -0.41
N PRO A 112 14.38 -2.93 -1.61
CA PRO A 112 13.64 -2.99 -2.86
C PRO A 112 12.96 -4.35 -3.08
N LEU A 113 13.54 -5.44 -2.56
CA LEU A 113 12.95 -6.77 -2.61
C LEU A 113 11.63 -6.82 -1.83
N LYS A 114 11.61 -6.26 -0.62
CA LYS A 114 10.39 -6.17 0.20
C LYS A 114 9.29 -5.37 -0.49
N VAL A 115 9.61 -4.20 -1.05
CA VAL A 115 8.63 -3.41 -1.79
C VAL A 115 8.01 -4.21 -2.95
N ALA A 116 8.84 -4.98 -3.68
CA ALA A 116 8.35 -5.83 -4.76
C ALA A 116 7.43 -6.95 -4.24
N LEU A 117 7.76 -7.59 -3.12
CA LEU A 117 6.93 -8.61 -2.46
C LEU A 117 5.60 -8.03 -1.94
N MET A 118 5.64 -6.88 -1.29
CA MET A 118 4.44 -6.16 -0.85
C MET A 118 3.50 -5.84 -2.01
N LEU A 119 4.04 -5.40 -3.16
CA LEU A 119 3.27 -5.17 -4.37
C LEU A 119 2.72 -6.45 -4.98
N PHE A 120 3.49 -7.54 -4.91
CA PHE A 120 3.03 -8.84 -5.37
C PHE A 120 1.81 -9.29 -4.58
N LYS A 121 1.89 -9.20 -3.25
CA LYS A 121 0.76 -9.47 -2.36
C LYS A 121 -0.42 -8.54 -2.63
N LEU A 122 -0.19 -7.24 -2.83
CA LEU A 122 -1.25 -6.29 -3.16
C LEU A 122 -1.99 -6.69 -4.45
N ALA A 123 -1.25 -7.16 -5.47
CA ALA A 123 -1.85 -7.64 -6.71
C ALA A 123 -2.69 -8.92 -6.50
N ASP A 124 -2.26 -9.83 -5.63
CA ASP A 124 -3.05 -11.00 -5.23
C ASP A 124 -4.32 -10.58 -4.47
N ASP A 125 -4.21 -9.71 -3.46
CA ASP A 125 -5.36 -9.23 -2.68
C ASP A 125 -6.41 -8.53 -3.59
N LEU A 126 -5.96 -7.77 -4.61
CA LEU A 126 -6.83 -7.17 -5.62
C LEU A 126 -7.50 -8.21 -6.52
N CYS A 127 -6.76 -9.23 -6.94
CA CYS A 127 -7.30 -10.32 -7.77
C CYS A 127 -8.36 -11.13 -7.01
N GLU A 128 -8.11 -11.43 -5.73
CA GLU A 128 -9.06 -12.12 -4.86
C GLU A 128 -10.36 -11.32 -4.70
N LYS A 129 -10.24 -10.00 -4.48
CA LYS A 129 -11.41 -9.13 -4.33
C LYS A 129 -12.16 -8.89 -5.65
N TYR A 130 -11.42 -8.73 -6.76
CA TYR A 130 -11.95 -8.42 -8.08
C TYR A 130 -11.45 -9.42 -9.11
N GLN A 131 -12.05 -10.61 -9.14
CA GLN A 131 -11.67 -11.69 -10.05
C GLN A 131 -11.64 -11.25 -11.53
N GLN A 132 -12.43 -10.25 -11.93
CA GLN A 132 -12.40 -9.71 -13.30
C GLN A 132 -11.09 -9.01 -13.66
N LEU A 133 -10.25 -8.67 -12.66
CA LEU A 133 -8.93 -8.05 -12.84
C LEU A 133 -7.80 -9.08 -12.91
N GLU A 134 -8.12 -10.38 -12.96
CA GLU A 134 -7.12 -11.46 -13.03
C GLU A 134 -6.08 -11.23 -14.12
N PHE A 135 -6.50 -10.80 -15.32
CA PHE A 135 -5.55 -10.53 -16.40
C PHE A 135 -4.54 -9.41 -16.05
N LEU A 136 -5.03 -8.29 -15.49
CA LEU A 136 -4.18 -7.15 -15.13
C LEU A 136 -3.25 -7.50 -13.96
N THR A 137 -3.79 -8.12 -12.91
CA THR A 137 -3.03 -8.52 -11.72
C THR A 137 -2.01 -9.61 -12.04
N ASN A 138 -2.33 -10.57 -12.91
CA ASN A 138 -1.35 -11.55 -13.38
C ASN A 138 -0.23 -10.90 -14.20
N GLY A 139 -0.55 -9.92 -15.04
CA GLY A 139 0.45 -9.12 -15.75
C GLY A 139 1.43 -8.44 -14.79
N LEU A 140 0.90 -7.75 -13.77
CA LEU A 140 1.71 -7.13 -12.71
C LEU A 140 2.59 -8.14 -12.00
N LYS A 141 2.04 -9.29 -11.61
CA LYS A 141 2.78 -10.36 -10.92
C LYS A 141 3.94 -10.91 -11.75
N VAL A 142 3.77 -11.02 -13.07
CA VAL A 142 4.87 -11.44 -13.96
C VAL A 142 5.98 -10.39 -13.97
N THR A 143 5.64 -9.11 -14.17
CA THR A 143 6.62 -8.01 -14.14
C THR A 143 7.35 -7.92 -12.80
N LEU A 144 6.63 -8.03 -11.68
CA LEU A 144 7.21 -8.03 -10.34
C LEU A 144 8.16 -9.21 -10.14
N LYS A 145 7.81 -10.43 -10.60
CA LYS A 145 8.72 -11.59 -10.54
C LYS A 145 10.01 -11.35 -11.30
N GLU A 146 9.94 -10.80 -12.50
CA GLU A 146 11.13 -10.46 -13.28
C GLU A 146 12.01 -9.41 -12.58
N GLN A 147 11.40 -8.41 -11.95
CA GLN A 147 12.12 -7.39 -11.21
C GLN A 147 12.74 -7.93 -9.92
N MET A 148 12.03 -8.78 -9.18
CA MET A 148 12.58 -9.46 -8.00
C MET A 148 13.80 -10.30 -8.38
N LEU A 149 13.77 -11.03 -9.51
CA LEU A 149 14.93 -11.77 -10.01
C LEU A 149 16.11 -10.84 -10.33
N LYS A 150 15.85 -9.67 -10.94
CA LYS A 150 16.90 -8.65 -11.20
C LYS A 150 17.49 -8.10 -9.90
N ILE A 151 16.66 -7.79 -8.91
CA ILE A 151 17.09 -7.33 -7.57
C ILE A 151 17.91 -8.42 -6.89
N MET A 152 17.45 -9.67 -6.89
CA MET A 152 18.19 -10.78 -6.29
C MET A 152 19.54 -11.01 -6.99
N GLY A 153 19.63 -10.77 -8.30
CA GLY A 153 20.86 -10.87 -9.07
C GLY A 153 21.92 -9.81 -8.75
N THR A 154 21.61 -8.75 -8.01
CA THR A 154 22.61 -7.76 -7.57
C THR A 154 23.40 -8.21 -6.34
N PHE A 155 22.91 -9.20 -5.60
CA PHE A 155 23.61 -9.77 -4.45
C PHE A 155 24.61 -10.83 -4.91
N HIS A 156 25.82 -10.78 -4.38
CA HIS A 156 26.90 -11.70 -4.77
C HIS A 156 27.09 -12.84 -3.77
N SER A 157 26.40 -12.80 -2.62
CA SER A 157 26.50 -13.79 -1.55
C SER A 157 25.23 -13.87 -0.71
N HIS A 158 24.97 -15.07 -0.14
CA HIS A 158 23.89 -15.26 0.84
C HIS A 158 24.03 -14.34 2.07
N ARG A 159 25.25 -13.93 2.42
CA ARG A 159 25.51 -13.01 3.54
C ARG A 159 24.97 -11.59 3.31
N GLU A 160 24.79 -11.20 2.05
CA GLU A 160 24.25 -9.89 1.68
C GLU A 160 22.72 -9.91 1.62
N ILE A 161 22.13 -11.00 1.14
CA ILE A 161 20.68 -11.11 0.96
C ILE A 161 19.94 -11.48 2.26
N ILE A 162 20.54 -12.28 3.14
CA ILE A 162 19.88 -12.71 4.39
C ILE A 162 19.45 -11.51 5.25
N PRO A 163 20.31 -10.51 5.54
CA PRO A 163 19.88 -9.33 6.31
C PRO A 163 18.76 -8.54 5.65
N VAL A 164 18.69 -8.54 4.31
CA VAL A 164 17.61 -7.87 3.56
C VAL A 164 16.30 -8.63 3.75
N ILE A 165 16.33 -9.97 3.63
CA ILE A 165 15.17 -10.84 3.83
C ILE A 165 14.66 -10.76 5.27
N GLU A 166 15.55 -10.78 6.26
CA GLU A 166 15.23 -10.76 7.69
C GLU A 166 14.87 -9.36 8.22
N SER A 167 15.12 -8.29 7.45
CA SER A 167 14.74 -6.95 7.87
C SER A 167 13.22 -6.87 8.05
N ILE A 168 12.77 -6.32 9.17
CA ILE A 168 11.35 -6.13 9.47
C ILE A 168 10.86 -4.79 8.93
N ASP A 169 9.60 -4.75 8.49
CA ASP A 169 8.91 -3.50 8.13
C ASP A 169 8.42 -2.78 9.41
N PHE A 170 7.72 -1.67 9.24
CA PHE A 170 7.14 -0.92 10.36
C PHE A 170 5.97 -1.65 11.06
N LEU A 171 5.52 -2.79 10.52
CA LEU A 171 4.52 -3.68 11.12
C LEU A 171 5.17 -4.88 11.82
N GLY A 172 6.48 -5.05 11.71
CA GLY A 172 7.21 -6.20 12.24
C GLY A 172 7.26 -7.42 11.31
N ASN A 173 6.86 -7.29 10.05
CA ASN A 173 6.87 -8.36 9.06
C ASN A 173 8.18 -8.39 8.27
N ASP A 174 8.72 -9.59 8.08
CA ASP A 174 9.87 -9.85 7.21
C ASP A 174 9.43 -10.21 5.78
N CYS A 175 10.38 -10.51 4.90
CA CYS A 175 10.08 -10.88 3.52
C CYS A 175 9.36 -12.23 3.37
N PHE A 176 9.34 -13.10 4.37
CA PHE A 176 8.65 -14.41 4.29
C PHE A 176 7.16 -14.31 4.57
N TRP A 177 6.70 -13.19 5.13
CA TRP A 177 5.28 -12.95 5.37
C TRP A 177 4.47 -12.70 4.08
N TYR A 178 5.13 -12.14 3.05
CA TYR A 178 4.52 -11.74 1.77
C TYR A 178 4.64 -12.85 0.72
#